data_AF-A0A4V1K3P1-F1
#
_entry.id   AF-A0A4V1K3P1-F1
#
_cell.length_a   1.000
_cell.length_b   1.000
_cell.length_c   1.000
_cell.angle_alpha   90.00
_cell.angle_beta   90.00
_cell.angle_gamma   90.00
#
_symmetry.space_group_name_H-M   'P 1'
#
loop_
_entity.id
_entity.type
_entity.pdbx_description
1 polymer ?
#
loop_
_entity_poly.entity_id
_entity_poly.type
_entity_poly.pdbx_seq_one_letter_code
_entity_poly.pdbx_strand_id
1 'polypeptide(L)'
;PIKDFKGLIEAAKANPGKVNYATHGALSSQRLFMSGILKAFPGVDLPHVAYTSGHDVSTALLGRHITSGFGVTTNQKPYVLSGDFRIIGVASPQRLPEFPDAPTFAEQLGPEYTFPSPHGLVAPKRVPHDRVIVMQDLLKAALADPDVQA
;
A
#
# COMPACT_ATOMS: atom_id res chain seq x y z
N PRO A 1 -10.50 10.01 16.47
CA PRO A 1 -9.33 9.27 15.93
C PRO A 1 -9.74 8.45 14.71
N ILE A 2 -8.98 8.50 13.62
CA ILE A 2 -9.23 7.73 12.40
C ILE A 2 -8.95 6.25 12.70
N LYS A 3 -9.93 5.38 12.44
CA LYS A 3 -9.87 3.94 12.75
C LYS A 3 -9.99 3.04 11.52
N ASP A 4 -10.64 3.56 10.49
CA ASP A 4 -10.94 2.89 9.23
C ASP A 4 -10.94 3.94 8.10
N PHE A 5 -11.14 3.49 6.87
CA PHE A 5 -11.15 4.38 5.71
C PHE A 5 -12.35 5.34 5.74
N LYS A 6 -13.50 4.90 6.25
CA LYS A 6 -14.67 5.78 6.42
C LYS A 6 -14.33 6.97 7.32
N GLY A 7 -13.65 6.74 8.44
CA GLY A 7 -13.20 7.78 9.35
C GLY A 7 -12.19 8.73 8.72
N LEU A 8 -11.35 8.27 7.78
CA LEU A 8 -10.46 9.14 7.01
C LEU A 8 -11.26 10.08 6.11
N ILE A 9 -12.27 9.53 5.42
CA ILE A 9 -13.16 10.31 4.55
C ILE A 9 -13.98 11.33 5.36
N GLU A 10 -14.52 10.93 6.52
CA GLU A 10 -15.25 11.84 7.41
C GLU A 10 -14.35 12.96 7.92
N ALA A 11 -13.10 12.65 8.31
CA ALA A 11 -12.13 13.64 8.73
C ALA A 11 -11.78 14.64 7.61
N ALA A 12 -11.64 14.15 6.37
CA ALA A 12 -11.38 14.99 5.20
C ALA A 12 -12.57 15.88 4.84
N LYS A 13 -13.80 15.37 4.93
CA LYS A 13 -15.03 16.18 4.76
C LYS A 13 -15.15 17.27 5.81
N ALA A 14 -14.85 16.95 7.07
CA ALA A 14 -14.90 17.91 8.17
C ALA A 14 -13.79 18.96 8.09
N ASN A 15 -12.66 18.64 7.44
CA ASN A 15 -11.49 19.51 7.35
C ASN A 15 -10.87 19.51 5.94
N PRO A 16 -11.53 20.11 4.94
CA PRO A 16 -11.04 20.15 3.56
C PRO A 16 -9.61 20.69 3.49
N GLY A 17 -8.74 20.01 2.73
CA GLY A 17 -7.35 20.38 2.51
C GLY A 17 -6.39 20.15 3.68
N LYS A 18 -6.90 19.82 4.88
CA LYS A 18 -6.06 19.56 6.08
C LYS A 18 -5.70 18.10 6.28
N VAL A 19 -6.56 17.19 5.83
CA VAL A 19 -6.30 15.76 5.87
C VAL A 19 -5.68 15.36 4.55
N ASN A 20 -4.53 14.71 4.59
CA ASN A 20 -3.82 14.32 3.38
C ASN A 20 -3.44 12.84 3.40
N TYR A 21 -3.02 12.33 2.24
CA TYR A 21 -2.40 11.03 2.13
C TYR A 21 -1.13 11.10 1.30
N ALA A 22 -0.18 10.21 1.61
CA ALA A 22 1.08 10.14 0.90
C ALA A 22 1.32 8.79 0.24
N THR A 23 2.10 8.81 -0.84
CA THR A 23 2.64 7.61 -1.49
C THR A 23 4.11 7.82 -1.82
N HIS A 24 4.85 6.73 -2.05
CA HIS A 24 6.13 6.84 -2.74
C HIS A 24 5.86 7.12 -4.22
N GLY A 25 6.45 8.16 -4.79
CA GLY A 25 6.26 8.58 -6.17
C GLY A 25 4.93 9.27 -6.46
N ALA A 26 5.00 10.32 -7.30
CA ALA A 26 3.81 11.06 -7.76
C ALA A 26 2.93 10.25 -8.74
N LEU A 27 3.55 9.33 -9.49
CA LEU A 27 2.90 8.50 -10.52
C LEU A 27 2.85 7.01 -10.13
N SER A 28 2.92 6.72 -8.83
CA SER A 28 2.94 5.34 -8.39
C SER A 28 1.59 4.65 -8.51
N SER A 29 1.63 3.33 -8.61
CA SER A 29 0.43 2.51 -8.68
C SER A 29 -0.44 2.66 -7.42
N GLN A 30 0.18 2.96 -6.28
CA GLN A 30 -0.49 3.33 -5.03
C GLN A 30 -1.31 4.61 -5.16
N ARG A 31 -0.75 5.64 -5.80
CA ARG A 31 -1.48 6.88 -6.09
C ARG A 31 -2.64 6.62 -7.05
N LEU A 32 -2.42 5.80 -8.08
CA LEU A 32 -3.48 5.43 -9.01
C LEU A 32 -4.63 4.71 -8.29
N PHE A 33 -4.33 3.71 -7.46
CA PHE A 33 -5.33 2.99 -6.68
C PHE A 33 -6.15 3.92 -5.78
N MET A 34 -5.48 4.76 -4.99
CA MET A 34 -6.19 5.72 -4.13
C MET A 34 -6.99 6.75 -4.93
N SER A 35 -6.49 7.20 -6.08
CA SER A 35 -7.26 8.08 -6.96
C SER A 35 -8.54 7.41 -7.48
N GLY A 36 -8.50 6.11 -7.75
CA GLY A 36 -9.66 5.31 -8.15
C GLY A 36 -10.71 5.25 -7.04
N ILE A 37 -10.29 4.97 -5.80
CA ILE A 37 -11.18 4.98 -4.63
C ILE A 37 -11.85 6.35 -4.46
N LEU A 38 -11.07 7.45 -4.52
CA LEU A 38 -11.59 8.80 -4.27
C LEU A 38 -12.64 9.25 -5.29
N LYS A 39 -12.69 8.67 -6.49
CA LYS A 39 -13.78 8.95 -7.46
C LYS A 39 -15.16 8.55 -6.94
N ALA A 40 -15.24 7.56 -6.06
CA ALA A 40 -16.50 7.15 -5.43
C ALA A 40 -16.96 8.12 -4.31
N PHE A 41 -16.12 9.10 -3.94
CA PHE A 41 -16.36 10.05 -2.86
C PHE A 41 -16.33 11.50 -3.36
N PRO A 42 -17.30 11.91 -4.21
CA PRO A 42 -17.35 13.28 -4.72
C PRO A 42 -17.47 14.29 -3.58
N GLY A 43 -16.77 15.43 -3.72
CA GLY A 43 -16.75 16.50 -2.72
C GLY A 43 -15.81 16.27 -1.54
N VAL A 44 -15.04 15.18 -1.52
CA VAL A 44 -13.99 14.95 -0.52
C VAL A 44 -12.67 15.53 -1.02
N ASP A 45 -12.11 16.46 -0.25
CA ASP A 45 -10.77 17.02 -0.51
C ASP A 45 -9.72 16.29 0.34
N LEU A 46 -9.04 15.32 -0.26
CA LEU A 46 -7.96 14.54 0.33
C LEU A 46 -6.69 14.70 -0.52
N PRO A 47 -5.92 15.78 -0.34
CA PRO A 47 -4.72 16.06 -1.13
C PRO A 47 -3.67 14.95 -1.02
N HIS A 48 -2.99 14.72 -2.14
CA HIS A 48 -1.91 13.75 -2.26
C HIS A 48 -0.55 14.43 -2.07
N VAL A 49 0.31 13.82 -1.26
CA VAL A 49 1.70 14.23 -1.07
C VAL A 49 2.63 13.13 -1.60
N ALA A 50 3.48 13.48 -2.57
CA ALA A 50 4.43 12.53 -3.14
C ALA A 50 5.78 12.60 -2.41
N TYR A 51 6.30 11.45 -2.02
CA TYR A 51 7.64 11.31 -1.45
C TYR A 51 8.54 10.45 -2.33
N THR A 52 9.86 10.51 -2.14
CA THR A 52 10.84 9.78 -2.97
C THR A 52 10.87 8.30 -2.63
N SER A 53 10.60 7.93 -1.37
CA SER A 53 10.59 6.54 -0.92
C SER A 53 9.43 6.23 0.04
N GLY A 54 9.18 4.94 0.28
CA GLY A 54 8.26 4.50 1.33
C GLY A 54 8.76 4.83 2.74
N HIS A 55 10.07 4.91 2.96
CA HIS A 55 10.65 5.30 4.23
C HIS A 55 10.37 6.77 4.55
N ASP A 56 10.48 7.65 3.55
CA ASP A 56 10.18 9.08 3.72
C ASP A 56 8.72 9.30 4.13
N VAL A 57 7.79 8.50 3.59
CA VAL A 57 6.37 8.48 4.00
C VAL A 57 6.25 8.09 5.47
N SER A 58 6.94 7.02 5.90
CA SER A 58 6.92 6.60 7.32
C SER A 58 7.50 7.68 8.24
N THR A 59 8.62 8.31 7.87
CA THR A 59 9.19 9.45 8.62
C THR A 59 8.21 10.62 8.71
N ALA A 60 7.54 10.97 7.62
CA ALA A 60 6.56 12.05 7.61
C ALA A 60 5.32 11.74 8.46
N LEU A 61 4.88 10.48 8.50
CA LEU A 61 3.81 10.02 9.40
C LEU A 61 4.22 10.14 10.87
N LEU A 62 5.41 9.66 11.23
CA LEU A 62 5.95 9.77 12.59
C LEU A 62 6.06 11.23 13.05
N GLY A 63 6.52 12.11 12.15
CA GLY A 63 6.59 13.55 12.38
C GLY A 63 5.24 14.28 12.33
N ARG A 64 4.14 13.57 12.03
CA ARG A 64 2.78 14.14 11.85
C ARG A 64 2.70 15.23 10.77
N HIS A 65 3.60 15.20 9.78
CA HIS A 65 3.55 16.09 8.61
C HIS A 65 2.47 15.67 7.61
N ILE A 66 2.06 14.40 7.66
CA ILE A 66 0.97 13.84 6.88
C ILE A 66 -0.02 13.10 7.78
N THR A 67 -1.27 12.99 7.35
CA THR A 67 -2.33 12.33 8.12
C THR A 67 -2.40 10.83 7.86
N SER A 68 -2.08 10.41 6.64
CA SER A 68 -2.15 9.01 6.21
C SER A 68 -1.12 8.71 5.12
N GLY A 69 -0.82 7.42 4.92
CA GLY A 69 0.06 6.95 3.87
C GLY A 69 -0.47 5.65 3.26
N PHE A 70 -0.31 5.48 1.95
CA PHE A 70 -0.60 4.24 1.25
C PHE A 70 0.69 3.67 0.65
N GLY A 71 1.08 2.49 1.10
CA GLY A 71 2.38 1.89 0.81
C GLY A 71 2.39 0.38 1.04
N VAL A 72 3.59 -0.21 0.95
CA VAL A 72 3.80 -1.65 1.09
C VAL A 72 3.77 -2.03 2.57
N THR A 73 3.01 -3.09 2.92
CA THR A 73 2.81 -3.54 4.30
C THR A 73 4.11 -3.91 5.02
N THR A 74 5.08 -4.50 4.32
CA THR A 74 6.40 -4.85 4.86
C THR A 74 7.13 -3.64 5.45
N ASN A 75 7.04 -2.48 4.80
CA ASN A 75 7.67 -1.24 5.28
C ASN A 75 6.95 -0.67 6.52
N GLN A 76 5.66 -0.95 6.69
CA GLN A 76 4.84 -0.40 7.77
C GLN A 76 4.83 -1.30 9.01
N LYS A 77 5.09 -2.61 8.84
CA LYS A 77 5.02 -3.62 9.90
C LYS A 77 5.71 -3.21 11.21
N PRO A 78 6.96 -2.71 11.23
CA PRO A 78 7.61 -2.35 12.50
C PRO A 78 6.85 -1.27 13.28
N TYR A 79 6.30 -0.28 12.59
CA TYR A 79 5.58 0.86 13.18
C TYR A 79 4.15 0.51 13.60
N VAL A 80 3.55 -0.48 12.96
CA VAL A 80 2.25 -1.01 13.39
C VAL A 80 2.42 -1.82 14.67
N LEU A 81 3.48 -2.63 14.76
CA LEU A 81 3.79 -3.42 15.95
C LEU A 81 4.23 -2.56 17.14
N SER A 82 4.92 -1.44 16.92
CA SER A 82 5.25 -0.47 17.98
C SER A 82 4.04 0.36 18.43
N GLY A 83 2.94 0.33 17.68
CA GLY A 83 1.74 1.13 17.95
C GLY A 83 1.80 2.56 17.43
N ASP A 84 2.86 2.95 16.72
CA ASP A 84 3.00 4.27 16.11
C ASP A 84 1.99 4.46 14.97
N PHE A 85 1.75 3.41 14.18
CA PHE A 85 0.82 3.42 13.05
C PHE A 85 -0.39 2.53 13.29
N ARG A 86 -1.52 2.92 12.66
CA ARG A 86 -2.72 2.10 12.53
C ARG A 86 -2.99 1.82 11.07
N ILE A 87 -3.18 0.56 10.72
CA ILE A 87 -3.69 0.18 9.40
C ILE A 87 -5.21 0.41 9.39
N ILE A 88 -5.68 1.23 8.44
CA ILE A 88 -7.10 1.57 8.27
C ILE A 88 -7.72 0.92 7.03
N GLY A 89 -6.90 0.23 6.24
CA GLY A 89 -7.29 -0.46 5.01
C GLY A 89 -6.12 -1.24 4.43
N VAL A 90 -6.34 -2.53 4.14
CA VAL A 90 -5.43 -3.34 3.31
C VAL A 90 -6.06 -3.59 1.95
N ALA A 91 -5.27 -3.49 0.89
CA ALA A 91 -5.73 -3.65 -0.49
C ALA A 91 -5.65 -5.10 -0.97
N SER A 92 -5.95 -6.06 -0.09
CA SER A 92 -6.02 -7.48 -0.38
C SER A 92 -7.48 -7.97 -0.37
N PRO A 93 -7.83 -9.07 -1.06
CA PRO A 93 -9.19 -9.59 -1.05
C PRO A 93 -9.65 -10.07 0.34
N GLN A 94 -8.72 -10.56 1.15
CA GLN A 94 -8.93 -10.95 2.55
C GLN A 94 -7.92 -10.25 3.46
N ARG A 95 -8.21 -10.21 4.76
CA ARG A 95 -7.28 -9.67 5.76
C ARG A 95 -5.96 -10.41 5.73
N LEU A 96 -4.87 -9.68 5.96
CA LEU A 96 -3.55 -10.27 6.04
C LEU A 96 -3.42 -11.02 7.37
N PRO A 97 -2.91 -12.27 7.40
CA PRO A 97 -2.72 -13.02 8.64
C PRO A 97 -1.86 -12.29 9.67
N GLU A 98 -0.90 -11.48 9.19
CA GLU A 98 -0.03 -10.66 10.03
C GLU A 98 -0.73 -9.43 10.66
N PHE A 99 -1.89 -9.03 10.13
CA PHE A 99 -2.72 -7.92 10.61
C PHE A 99 -4.21 -8.30 10.64
N PRO A 100 -4.63 -9.25 11.49
CA PRO A 100 -5.99 -9.81 11.46
C PRO A 100 -7.08 -8.79 11.82
N ASP A 101 -6.72 -7.74 12.56
CA ASP A 101 -7.64 -6.68 12.96
C ASP A 101 -7.80 -5.57 11.91
N ALA A 102 -6.91 -5.53 10.91
CA ALA A 102 -6.95 -4.51 9.87
C ALA A 102 -8.04 -4.84 8.85
N PRO A 103 -9.05 -3.96 8.66
CA PRO A 103 -10.07 -4.19 7.66
C PRO A 103 -9.49 -4.09 6.25
N THR A 104 -10.07 -4.82 5.30
CA THR A 104 -9.69 -4.66 3.89
C THR A 104 -10.44 -3.50 3.26
N PHE A 105 -9.94 -2.95 2.15
CA PHE A 105 -10.75 -2.07 1.31
C PHE A 105 -11.92 -2.83 0.68
N ALA A 106 -11.78 -4.14 0.44
CA ALA A 106 -12.85 -4.98 -0.06
C ALA A 106 -14.05 -5.09 0.91
N GLU A 107 -13.78 -5.23 2.20
CA GLU A 107 -14.78 -5.24 3.27
C GLU A 107 -15.47 -3.87 3.41
N GLN A 108 -14.73 -2.78 3.20
CA GLN A 108 -15.19 -1.42 3.44
C GLN A 108 -15.92 -0.80 2.24
N LEU A 109 -15.53 -1.14 1.02
CA LEU A 109 -15.93 -0.45 -0.20
C LEU A 109 -16.52 -1.37 -1.29
N GLY A 110 -16.17 -2.66 -1.29
CA GLY A 110 -16.59 -3.62 -2.31
C GLY A 110 -15.43 -4.49 -2.85
N PRO A 111 -15.71 -5.71 -3.34
CA PRO A 111 -14.68 -6.70 -3.71
C PRO A 111 -13.71 -6.25 -4.81
N GLU A 112 -14.07 -5.24 -5.61
CA GLU A 112 -13.23 -4.65 -6.66
C GLU A 112 -12.09 -3.78 -6.11
N TYR A 113 -12.17 -3.33 -4.85
CA TYR A 113 -11.18 -2.47 -4.22
C TYR A 113 -9.99 -3.25 -3.67
N THR A 114 -9.32 -3.95 -4.57
CA THR A 114 -8.08 -4.70 -4.30
C THR A 114 -6.95 -4.16 -5.16
N PHE A 115 -5.73 -4.24 -4.64
CA PHE A 115 -4.52 -3.82 -5.31
C PHE A 115 -3.51 -4.97 -5.25
N PRO A 116 -3.57 -5.91 -6.22
CA PRO A 116 -2.54 -6.92 -6.34
C PRO A 116 -1.21 -6.23 -6.67
N SER A 117 -0.20 -6.45 -5.83
CA SER A 117 1.17 -5.95 -6.06
C SER A 117 2.08 -7.12 -6.45
N PRO A 118 1.98 -7.65 -7.69
CA PRO A 118 2.88 -8.70 -8.13
C PRO A 118 4.30 -8.14 -8.19
N HIS A 119 5.20 -8.75 -7.44
CA HIS A 119 6.63 -8.52 -7.56
C HIS A 119 7.20 -9.56 -8.52
N GLY A 120 8.15 -9.15 -9.36
CA GLY A 120 8.74 -10.04 -10.35
C GLY A 120 10.04 -9.50 -10.91
N LEU A 121 10.73 -10.35 -11.68
CA LEU A 121 11.93 -9.98 -12.39
C LEU A 121 11.59 -9.61 -13.83
N VAL A 122 12.22 -8.54 -14.32
CA VAL A 122 12.13 -8.11 -15.72
C VAL A 122 13.53 -8.13 -16.34
N ALA A 123 13.62 -8.71 -17.53
CA ALA A 123 14.86 -8.80 -18.29
C ALA A 123 14.76 -7.97 -19.59
N PRO A 124 15.85 -7.34 -20.06
CA PRO A 124 15.87 -6.70 -21.36
C PRO A 124 15.48 -7.66 -22.49
N LYS A 125 14.80 -7.17 -23.54
CA LYS A 125 14.39 -7.98 -24.70
C LYS A 125 15.53 -8.77 -25.36
N ARG A 126 16.76 -8.26 -25.26
CA ARG A 126 17.97 -8.89 -25.82
C ARG A 126 18.47 -10.12 -25.06
N VAL A 127 17.92 -10.43 -23.88
CA VAL A 127 18.33 -11.61 -23.11
C VAL A 127 17.83 -12.87 -23.83
N PRO A 128 18.72 -13.81 -24.20
CA PRO A 128 18.32 -15.06 -24.86
C PRO A 128 17.33 -15.88 -24.03
N HIS A 129 16.39 -16.55 -24.69
CA HIS A 129 15.29 -17.26 -24.04
C HIS A 129 15.78 -18.37 -23.10
N ASP A 130 16.83 -19.10 -23.48
CA ASP A 130 17.47 -20.12 -22.64
C ASP A 130 17.96 -19.54 -21.30
N ARG A 131 18.48 -18.31 -21.29
CA ARG A 131 18.90 -17.63 -20.05
C ARG A 131 17.72 -17.21 -19.19
N VAL A 132 16.61 -16.82 -19.81
CA VAL A 132 15.36 -16.53 -19.09
C VAL A 132 14.84 -17.79 -18.39
N ILE A 133 14.87 -18.94 -19.07
CA ILE A 133 14.45 -20.23 -18.49
C ILE A 133 15.31 -20.60 -17.28
N VAL A 134 16.64 -20.48 -17.39
CA VAL A 134 17.53 -20.75 -16.25
C VAL A 134 17.20 -19.86 -15.05
N MET A 135 17.00 -18.56 -15.26
CA MET A 135 16.63 -17.63 -14.18
C MET A 135 15.26 -17.96 -13.58
N GLN A 136 14.30 -18.35 -14.42
CA GLN A 136 12.97 -18.74 -13.97
C GLN A 136 13.02 -19.99 -13.07
N ASP A 137 13.81 -20.99 -13.45
CA ASP A 137 13.91 -22.25 -12.69
C ASP A 137 14.65 -22.05 -11.36
N LEU A 138 15.71 -21.22 -11.35
CA LEU A 138 16.38 -20.81 -10.11
C LEU A 138 15.44 -20.04 -9.17
N LEU A 139 14.64 -19.12 -9.71
CA LEU A 139 13.66 -18.37 -8.90
C LEU A 139 12.60 -19.31 -8.32
N LYS A 140 12.10 -20.27 -9.09
CA LYS A 140 11.15 -21.28 -8.58
C LYS A 140 11.76 -22.11 -7.45
N ALA A 141 13.01 -22.54 -7.60
CA ALA A 141 13.70 -23.30 -6.57
C ALA A 141 13.87 -22.46 -5.29
N ALA A 142 14.30 -21.21 -5.42
CA ALA A 142 14.47 -20.30 -4.28
C ALA A 142 13.14 -20.00 -3.58
N LEU A 143 12.04 -19.78 -4.31
CA LEU A 143 10.72 -19.54 -3.71
C LEU A 143 10.12 -20.80 -3.05
N ALA A 144 10.63 -21.99 -3.38
CA ALA A 144 10.26 -23.24 -2.72
C ALA A 144 11.14 -23.57 -1.50
N ASP A 145 12.20 -22.80 -1.28
CA ASP A 145 13.11 -22.97 -0.14
C ASP A 145 12.40 -22.54 1.17
N PRO A 146 12.32 -23.41 2.20
CA PRO A 146 11.73 -23.06 3.49
C PRO A 146 12.36 -21.84 4.16
N ASP A 147 13.67 -21.62 4.00
CA ASP A 147 14.37 -20.49 4.61
C ASP A 147 14.01 -19.16 3.92
N VAL A 148 13.54 -19.20 2.67
CA VAL A 148 13.03 -18.03 1.94
C VAL A 148 11.56 -17.74 2.25
N GLN A 149 10.80 -18.77 2.62
CA GLN A 149 9.38 -18.64 2.99
C GLN A 149 9.16 -18.18 4.43
N ALA A 150 10.13 -18.42 5.31
CA ALA A 150 10.11 -18.06 6.73
C ALA A 150 10.28 -16.54 6.97
#